data_AF-A0A6A6LHJ3-F1
#
_entry.id   AF-A0A6A6LHJ3-F1
#
_cell.length_a   1.000
_cell.length_b   1.000
_cell.length_c   1.000
_cell.angle_alpha   90.00
_cell.angle_beta   90.00
_cell.angle_gamma   90.00
#
_symmetry.space_group_name_H-M   'P 1'
#
loop_
_entity.id
_entity.type
_entity.pdbx_description
1 polymer ?
#
loop_
_entity_poly.entity_id
_entity_poly.type
_entity_poly.pdbx_seq_one_letter_code
_entity_poly.pdbx_strand_id
1 'polypeptide(L)'
;MGSLLVVNHWAYYRHLHARQRELEQLRLGLTDSVAGALSANANKGWRLFAREERVGFRWQHLWNVLVDTCVLSTLVVEKGDNLRIYKLIGMGAKERQSATDSPKVEVGEIDTSAPFQSVKDAVTLFDEGTFSGEKPAIRKAKPHSAERVLAKETQLHLAQKELNKLKDQLKNTETTKAQALIELEKAKRTVEDLTRKLGNVTESKDSAIKETETAKSQAKEIEAAKSGDTSASDGARKQDLESAREQYMTVFTELDAAKQELRKIRQGCDASLEAKLAALNQAAEAEHAVKANVEKVSELSREISSLQESIGQVKLASLQAQQEQAKICREGCSEAVL
;
A
#
# COMPACT_ATOMS: atom_id res chain seq x y z
N MET A 1 -10.08 -49.39 3.95
CA MET A 1 -10.07 -48.08 4.64
C MET A 1 -9.62 -46.89 3.76
N GLY A 2 -9.21 -47.08 2.49
CA GLY A 2 -8.74 -45.97 1.64
C GLY A 2 -9.83 -45.13 0.95
N SER A 3 -11.00 -45.69 0.65
CA SER A 3 -12.02 -44.99 -0.15
C SER A 3 -12.83 -43.94 0.62
N LEU A 4 -12.94 -44.05 1.96
CA LEU A 4 -13.69 -43.10 2.80
C LEU A 4 -12.93 -41.79 3.05
N LEU A 5 -11.58 -41.80 3.04
CA LEU A 5 -10.78 -40.57 3.20
C LEU A 5 -10.82 -39.69 1.93
N VAL A 6 -10.79 -40.31 0.74
CA VAL A 6 -10.81 -39.57 -0.53
C VAL A 6 -12.17 -38.86 -0.74
N VAL A 7 -13.27 -39.51 -0.34
CA VAL A 7 -14.62 -38.95 -0.45
C VAL A 7 -14.80 -37.74 0.49
N ASN A 8 -14.25 -37.80 1.71
CA ASN A 8 -14.30 -36.68 2.66
C ASN A 8 -13.45 -35.47 2.21
N HIS A 9 -12.29 -35.71 1.59
CA HIS A 9 -11.45 -34.63 1.06
C HIS A 9 -12.14 -33.90 -0.11
N TRP A 10 -12.77 -34.64 -1.03
CA TRP A 10 -13.54 -34.04 -2.13
C TRP A 10 -14.79 -33.29 -1.66
N ALA A 11 -15.46 -33.77 -0.62
CA ALA A 11 -16.57 -33.05 0.00
C ALA A 11 -16.12 -31.72 0.64
N TYR A 12 -14.97 -31.71 1.31
CA TYR A 12 -14.38 -30.51 1.90
C TYR A 12 -14.01 -29.47 0.83
N TYR A 13 -13.35 -29.89 -0.26
CA TYR A 13 -13.02 -28.98 -1.38
C TYR A 13 -14.24 -28.43 -2.09
N ARG A 14 -15.29 -29.25 -2.29
CA ARG A 14 -16.55 -28.80 -2.89
C ARG A 14 -17.23 -27.76 -2.00
N HIS A 15 -17.21 -27.95 -0.68
CA HIS A 15 -17.76 -27.01 0.30
C HIS A 15 -16.94 -25.71 0.33
N LEU A 16 -15.60 -25.79 0.28
CA LEU A 16 -14.73 -24.62 0.24
C LEU A 16 -14.95 -23.78 -1.03
N HIS A 17 -15.07 -24.44 -2.20
CA HIS A 17 -15.39 -23.77 -3.46
C HIS A 17 -16.80 -23.16 -3.49
N ALA A 18 -17.78 -23.78 -2.84
CA ALA A 18 -19.13 -23.21 -2.71
C ALA A 18 -19.10 -21.91 -1.88
N ARG A 19 -18.38 -21.94 -0.75
CA ARG A 19 -18.23 -20.77 0.13
C ARG A 19 -17.45 -19.64 -0.52
N GLN A 20 -16.48 -19.96 -1.38
CA GLN A 20 -15.75 -18.96 -2.15
C GLN A 20 -16.62 -18.29 -3.21
N ARG A 21 -17.52 -19.04 -3.88
CA ARG A 21 -18.52 -18.44 -4.80
C ARG A 21 -19.54 -17.56 -4.07
N GLU A 22 -19.97 -17.93 -2.87
CA GLU A 22 -20.85 -17.08 -2.06
C GLU A 22 -20.17 -15.78 -1.64
N LEU A 23 -18.89 -15.83 -1.26
CA LEU A 23 -18.12 -14.63 -0.93
C LEU A 23 -17.89 -13.73 -2.15
N GLU A 24 -17.68 -14.30 -3.34
CA GLU A 24 -17.60 -13.54 -4.59
C GLU A 24 -18.94 -12.90 -4.97
N GLN A 25 -20.07 -13.60 -4.77
CA GLN A 25 -21.41 -13.03 -4.98
C GLN A 25 -21.71 -11.89 -4.00
N LEU A 26 -21.34 -12.05 -2.72
CA LEU A 26 -21.48 -10.98 -1.73
C LEU A 26 -20.57 -9.79 -2.03
N ARG A 27 -19.35 -10.03 -2.52
CA ARG A 27 -18.42 -8.98 -2.95
C ARG A 27 -18.98 -8.20 -4.14
N LEU A 28 -19.49 -8.88 -5.16
CA LEU A 28 -20.12 -8.27 -6.33
C LEU A 28 -21.39 -7.49 -5.96
N GLY A 29 -22.23 -8.04 -5.08
CA GLY A 29 -23.40 -7.33 -4.56
C GLY A 29 -23.04 -6.08 -3.76
N LEU A 30 -21.94 -6.11 -2.99
CA LEU A 30 -21.45 -4.95 -2.26
C LEU A 30 -20.90 -3.88 -3.20
N THR A 31 -20.17 -4.27 -4.24
CA THR A 31 -19.66 -3.32 -5.24
C THR A 31 -20.80 -2.67 -6.04
N ASP A 32 -21.84 -3.41 -6.39
CA ASP A 32 -23.01 -2.87 -7.08
C ASP A 32 -23.84 -1.95 -6.17
N SER A 33 -23.96 -2.30 -4.88
CA SER A 33 -24.64 -1.46 -3.88
C SER A 33 -23.88 -0.16 -3.61
N VAL A 34 -22.55 -0.22 -3.49
CA VAL A 34 -21.70 0.96 -3.30
C VAL A 34 -21.68 1.83 -4.55
N ALA A 35 -21.58 1.24 -5.75
CA ALA A 35 -21.68 1.97 -7.00
C ALA A 35 -23.06 2.63 -7.18
N GLY A 36 -24.13 1.93 -6.83
CA GLY A 36 -25.50 2.46 -6.82
C GLY A 36 -25.68 3.62 -5.84
N ALA A 37 -25.12 3.51 -4.63
CA ALA A 37 -25.17 4.56 -3.62
C ALA A 37 -24.37 5.81 -4.02
N LEU A 38 -23.18 5.62 -4.60
CA LEU A 38 -22.34 6.70 -5.12
C LEU A 38 -23.02 7.41 -6.30
N SER A 39 -23.61 6.67 -7.23
CA SER A 39 -24.39 7.21 -8.36
C SER A 39 -25.63 7.99 -7.90
N ALA A 40 -26.38 7.45 -6.93
CA ALA A 40 -27.56 8.11 -6.39
C ALA A 40 -27.22 9.39 -5.63
N ASN A 41 -26.10 9.41 -4.89
CA ASN A 41 -25.64 10.58 -4.14
C ASN A 41 -25.10 11.68 -5.09
N ALA A 42 -24.35 11.29 -6.12
CA ALA A 42 -23.85 12.21 -7.14
C ALA A 42 -24.99 12.85 -7.95
N ASN A 43 -26.04 12.08 -8.28
CA ASN A 43 -27.24 12.59 -8.94
C ASN A 43 -28.08 13.54 -8.06
N LYS A 44 -28.12 13.32 -6.73
CA LYS A 44 -28.80 14.23 -5.80
C LYS A 44 -28.05 15.55 -5.66
N GLY A 45 -26.71 15.50 -5.57
CA GLY A 45 -25.86 16.70 -5.56
C GLY A 45 -26.05 17.57 -6.81
N TRP A 46 -26.16 16.94 -7.98
CA TRP A 46 -26.41 17.65 -9.24
C TRP A 46 -27.78 18.31 -9.34
N ARG A 47 -28.84 17.66 -8.86
CA ARG A 47 -30.18 18.26 -8.87
C ARG A 47 -30.29 19.48 -7.94
N LEU A 48 -29.49 19.51 -6.87
CA LEU A 48 -29.39 20.66 -5.98
C LEU A 48 -28.58 21.79 -6.64
N PHE A 49 -27.45 21.47 -7.26
CA PHE A 49 -26.60 22.44 -7.96
C PHE A 49 -27.29 23.06 -9.19
N ALA A 50 -28.01 22.27 -9.99
CA ALA A 50 -28.75 22.75 -11.17
C ALA A 50 -29.99 23.60 -10.85
N ARG A 51 -30.46 23.61 -9.59
CA ARG A 51 -31.54 24.49 -9.13
C ARG A 51 -31.03 25.89 -8.76
N GLU A 52 -29.74 26.03 -8.51
CA GLU A 52 -29.10 27.28 -8.04
C GLU A 52 -28.55 28.14 -9.19
N GLU A 53 -28.09 27.55 -10.31
CA GLU A 53 -27.49 28.30 -11.42
C GLU A 53 -28.11 27.99 -12.79
N ARG A 54 -28.62 29.03 -13.46
CA ARG A 54 -29.25 28.98 -14.78
C ARG A 54 -28.20 28.89 -15.92
N VAL A 55 -27.31 27.89 -15.88
CA VAL A 55 -26.24 27.69 -16.88
C VAL A 55 -26.23 26.24 -17.39
N GLY A 56 -27.36 25.81 -17.97
CA GLY A 56 -27.51 24.49 -18.56
C GLY A 56 -26.90 24.41 -19.96
N PHE A 57 -25.80 23.66 -20.09
CA PHE A 57 -25.42 22.77 -21.22
C PHE A 57 -23.91 22.47 -21.20
N ARG A 58 -23.08 23.46 -20.83
CA ARG A 58 -21.61 23.34 -20.91
C ARG A 58 -21.00 22.46 -19.81
N TRP A 59 -21.66 22.39 -18.66
CA TRP A 59 -21.22 21.59 -17.51
C TRP A 59 -21.60 20.10 -17.62
N GLN A 60 -22.65 19.76 -18.38
CA GLN A 60 -23.07 18.36 -18.56
C GLN A 60 -21.99 17.53 -19.27
N HIS A 61 -21.32 18.14 -20.26
CA HIS A 61 -20.20 17.52 -20.97
C HIS A 61 -19.00 17.28 -20.07
N LEU A 62 -18.65 18.26 -19.22
CA LEU A 62 -17.56 18.12 -18.25
C LEU A 62 -17.86 17.05 -17.20
N TRP A 63 -19.11 16.90 -16.78
CA TRP A 63 -19.52 15.85 -15.86
C TRP A 63 -19.44 14.46 -16.48
N ASN A 64 -19.92 14.28 -17.71
CA ASN A 64 -19.81 12.99 -18.40
C ASN A 64 -18.33 12.58 -18.56
N VAL A 65 -17.46 13.53 -18.91
CA VAL A 65 -16.01 13.28 -18.97
C VAL A 65 -15.47 12.89 -17.59
N LEU A 66 -15.87 13.56 -16.51
CA LEU A 66 -15.38 13.27 -15.16
C LEU A 66 -15.83 11.88 -14.66
N VAL A 67 -17.10 11.53 -14.89
CA VAL A 67 -17.66 10.23 -14.50
C VAL A 67 -17.03 9.11 -15.31
N ASP A 68 -16.88 9.28 -16.64
CA ASP A 68 -16.22 8.30 -17.48
C ASP A 68 -14.75 8.10 -17.07
N THR A 69 -14.03 9.17 -16.76
CA THR A 69 -12.64 9.10 -16.29
C THR A 69 -12.52 8.40 -14.93
N CYS A 70 -13.50 8.59 -14.04
CA CYS A 70 -13.53 7.97 -12.72
C CYS A 70 -13.88 6.47 -12.80
N VAL A 71 -14.81 6.09 -13.67
CA VAL A 71 -15.17 4.69 -13.94
C VAL A 71 -14.00 3.96 -14.61
N LEU A 72 -13.34 4.59 -15.58
CA LEU A 72 -12.12 4.06 -16.22
C LEU A 72 -10.98 3.88 -15.22
N SER A 73 -10.78 4.83 -14.30
CA SER A 73 -9.74 4.74 -13.26
C SER A 73 -10.01 3.60 -12.28
N THR A 74 -11.28 3.34 -11.97
CA THR A 74 -11.68 2.24 -11.07
C THR A 74 -11.51 0.88 -11.75
N LEU A 75 -11.82 0.77 -13.06
CA LEU A 75 -11.55 -0.42 -13.86
C LEU A 75 -10.05 -0.71 -14.07
N VAL A 76 -9.23 0.35 -14.14
CA VAL A 76 -7.76 0.25 -14.27
C VAL A 76 -7.11 -0.21 -12.96
N VAL A 77 -7.63 0.22 -11.80
CA VAL A 77 -7.19 -0.29 -10.49
C VAL A 77 -7.57 -1.76 -10.30
N GLU A 78 -8.70 -2.20 -10.84
CA GLU A 78 -9.19 -3.58 -10.70
C GLU A 78 -8.48 -4.59 -11.64
N LYS A 79 -7.82 -4.13 -12.70
CA LYS A 79 -7.01 -4.98 -13.62
C LYS A 79 -5.49 -4.92 -13.37
N GLY A 80 -5.07 -4.37 -12.23
CA GLY A 80 -3.68 -4.05 -11.90
C GLY A 80 -2.73 -5.22 -11.57
N ASP A 81 -3.10 -6.48 -11.81
CA ASP A 81 -2.24 -7.65 -11.52
C ASP A 81 -1.65 -8.35 -12.77
N ASN A 82 -1.70 -7.75 -13.96
CA ASN A 82 -1.05 -8.33 -15.14
C ASN A 82 -0.34 -7.29 -16.02
N LEU A 83 0.82 -6.81 -15.57
CA LEU A 83 1.72 -6.00 -16.38
C LEU A 83 2.63 -6.90 -17.25
N ARG A 84 2.10 -7.39 -18.37
CA ARG A 84 2.90 -7.77 -19.54
C ARG A 84 2.37 -7.02 -20.77
N ILE A 85 3.18 -6.04 -21.19
CA ILE A 85 3.39 -5.61 -22.59
C ILE A 85 2.19 -4.96 -23.30
N TYR A 86 2.26 -3.65 -23.55
CA TYR A 86 2.25 -3.07 -24.90
C TYR A 86 3.06 -1.77 -24.93
N LYS A 87 4.37 -1.96 -25.18
CA LYS A 87 5.25 -0.95 -25.78
C LYS A 87 5.14 -1.15 -27.30
N LEU A 88 4.31 -0.36 -27.97
CA LEU A 88 4.22 -0.35 -29.44
C LEU A 88 3.39 0.85 -29.94
N ILE A 89 4.03 2.02 -30.07
CA ILE A 89 3.67 3.01 -31.09
C ILE A 89 4.98 3.65 -31.58
N GLY A 90 5.30 3.45 -32.87
CA GLY A 90 6.16 4.36 -33.63
C GLY A 90 7.32 3.72 -34.39
N MET A 91 7.26 3.82 -35.74
CA MET A 91 8.30 3.54 -36.76
C MET A 91 8.44 2.05 -37.14
N GLY A 92 8.41 1.60 -38.39
CA GLY A 92 8.48 2.25 -39.72
C GLY A 92 9.37 1.37 -40.63
N ALA A 93 8.83 0.96 -41.79
CA ALA A 93 9.50 0.36 -42.96
C ALA A 93 10.06 -1.09 -42.91
N LYS A 94 9.38 -1.98 -43.66
CA LYS A 94 9.86 -2.87 -44.74
C LYS A 94 11.23 -3.55 -44.58
N GLU A 95 11.26 -4.89 -44.54
CA GLU A 95 11.90 -5.80 -45.52
C GLU A 95 11.73 -7.29 -45.12
N ARG A 96 12.01 -8.18 -46.06
CA ARG A 96 11.66 -9.59 -46.26
C ARG A 96 12.46 -10.59 -45.41
N GLN A 97 11.91 -11.82 -45.36
CA GLN A 97 12.58 -13.14 -45.25
C GLN A 97 13.28 -13.39 -43.91
N SER A 98 13.30 -14.58 -43.30
CA SER A 98 13.03 -15.95 -43.69
C SER A 98 13.13 -16.83 -42.43
N ALA A 99 12.37 -17.93 -42.39
CA ALA A 99 12.62 -19.14 -41.60
C ALA A 99 12.58 -18.94 -40.05
N THR A 100 12.15 -19.87 -39.21
CA THR A 100 12.19 -21.33 -39.28
C THR A 100 11.14 -21.86 -38.30
N ASP A 101 10.33 -22.80 -38.78
CA ASP A 101 9.70 -23.93 -38.09
C ASP A 101 9.46 -23.87 -36.58
N SER A 102 8.18 -23.86 -36.19
CA SER A 102 7.74 -24.53 -34.98
C SER A 102 7.48 -26.01 -35.31
N PRO A 103 8.16 -26.99 -34.68
CA PRO A 103 7.72 -28.36 -34.75
C PRO A 103 6.52 -28.54 -33.81
N LYS A 104 5.39 -28.84 -34.44
CA LYS A 104 4.54 -30.01 -34.19
C LYS A 104 4.75 -30.71 -32.83
N VAL A 105 3.64 -30.77 -32.09
CA VAL A 105 3.23 -31.83 -31.16
C VAL A 105 4.11 -33.09 -31.25
N GLU A 106 4.96 -33.29 -30.24
CA GLU A 106 5.53 -34.59 -29.92
C GLU A 106 4.99 -34.99 -28.54
N VAL A 107 4.08 -35.95 -28.60
CA VAL A 107 3.67 -36.76 -27.46
C VAL A 107 4.93 -37.49 -26.99
N GLY A 108 5.47 -37.08 -25.84
CA GLY A 108 6.54 -37.83 -25.18
C GLY A 108 6.02 -39.22 -24.84
N GLU A 109 6.45 -40.19 -25.65
CA GLU A 109 6.38 -41.61 -25.39
C GLU A 109 6.99 -41.87 -24.00
N ILE A 110 6.15 -42.27 -23.04
CA ILE A 110 6.65 -42.71 -21.74
C ILE A 110 7.29 -44.06 -21.98
N ASP A 111 8.62 -44.11 -21.89
CA ASP A 111 9.36 -45.35 -21.80
C ASP A 111 8.84 -46.15 -20.58
N THR A 112 8.20 -47.27 -20.87
CA THR A 112 7.63 -48.22 -19.89
C THR A 112 8.57 -49.41 -19.69
N SER A 113 9.85 -49.30 -20.03
CA SER A 113 10.83 -50.29 -19.63
C SER A 113 11.03 -50.25 -18.10
N ALA A 114 10.79 -51.40 -17.47
CA ALA A 114 10.64 -51.54 -16.03
C ALA A 114 11.93 -51.18 -15.25
N PRO A 115 11.87 -50.46 -14.10
CA PRO A 115 13.07 -50.03 -13.39
C PRO A 115 13.78 -51.11 -12.56
N PHE A 116 13.31 -52.36 -12.58
CA PHE A 116 13.83 -53.43 -11.72
C PHE A 116 13.82 -54.79 -12.43
N GLN A 117 15.00 -55.29 -12.78
CA GLN A 117 15.22 -56.68 -13.17
C GLN A 117 15.54 -57.52 -11.93
N SER A 118 14.53 -57.77 -11.09
CA SER A 118 14.48 -58.81 -10.04
C SER A 118 14.03 -58.27 -8.69
N VAL A 119 13.06 -58.98 -8.09
CA VAL A 119 12.54 -58.77 -6.74
C VAL A 119 13.62 -59.05 -5.67
N LYS A 120 14.75 -59.66 -6.02
CA LYS A 120 15.87 -59.92 -5.10
C LYS A 120 16.61 -58.63 -4.68
N ASP A 121 16.67 -57.62 -5.54
CA ASP A 121 17.43 -56.39 -5.24
C ASP A 121 16.67 -55.41 -4.35
N ALA A 122 15.33 -55.44 -4.39
CA ALA A 122 14.50 -54.64 -3.49
C ALA A 122 14.53 -55.15 -2.04
N VAL A 123 14.81 -56.45 -1.83
CA VAL A 123 14.91 -57.05 -0.50
C VAL A 123 16.22 -56.66 0.19
N THR A 124 17.30 -56.45 -0.56
CA THR A 124 18.61 -56.04 -0.01
C THR A 124 18.63 -54.59 0.50
N LEU A 125 17.70 -53.74 0.07
CA LEU A 125 17.62 -52.33 0.52
C LEU A 125 16.98 -52.15 1.90
N PHE A 126 16.31 -53.18 2.42
CA PHE A 126 15.67 -53.14 3.75
C PHE A 126 16.34 -54.04 4.79
N ASP A 127 17.35 -54.84 4.41
CA ASP A 127 18.01 -55.79 5.31
C ASP A 127 19.32 -55.23 5.94
N GLU A 128 19.60 -53.94 5.80
CA GLU A 128 20.72 -53.29 6.49
C GLU A 128 20.25 -52.69 7.82
N GLY A 129 19.76 -53.58 8.69
CA GLY A 129 19.32 -53.26 10.03
C GLY A 129 19.30 -54.51 10.89
N THR A 130 20.30 -54.60 11.78
CA THR A 130 20.51 -55.64 12.81
C THR A 130 21.28 -56.89 12.35
N PHE A 131 22.54 -57.02 12.79
CA PHE A 131 23.03 -58.06 13.70
C PHE A 131 24.56 -58.01 13.82
N SER A 132 24.99 -58.02 15.08
CA SER A 132 26.33 -58.22 15.61
C SER A 132 27.07 -59.42 14.99
N GLY A 133 28.38 -59.29 14.72
CA GLY A 133 29.27 -60.42 14.45
C GLY A 133 30.58 -60.12 13.69
N GLU A 134 31.60 -59.64 14.42
CA GLU A 134 33.03 -60.05 14.32
C GLU A 134 33.71 -60.26 12.93
N LYS A 135 34.47 -59.25 12.45
CA LYS A 135 35.92 -59.30 12.05
C LYS A 135 36.33 -58.10 11.18
N PRO A 136 37.55 -57.52 11.37
CA PRO A 136 37.94 -56.27 10.72
C PRO A 136 38.65 -56.54 9.39
N ALA A 137 37.96 -56.33 8.27
CA ALA A 137 38.58 -56.28 6.94
C ALA A 137 38.65 -54.83 6.46
N ILE A 138 39.85 -54.26 6.55
CA ILE A 138 40.26 -52.99 5.98
C ILE A 138 39.81 -52.90 4.52
N ARG A 139 38.77 -52.11 4.23
CA ARG A 139 38.48 -51.62 2.87
C ARG A 139 38.41 -50.11 2.94
N LYS A 140 39.28 -49.49 2.15
CA LYS A 140 39.57 -48.05 2.14
C LYS A 140 38.29 -47.22 2.09
N ALA A 141 38.17 -46.28 3.03
CA ALA A 141 37.16 -45.23 3.00
C ALA A 141 37.33 -44.44 1.69
N LYS A 142 36.33 -44.52 0.82
CA LYS A 142 36.24 -43.65 -0.37
C LYS A 142 36.17 -42.19 0.08
N PRO A 143 36.87 -41.25 -0.59
CA PRO A 143 36.86 -39.82 -0.24
C PRO A 143 35.47 -39.14 -0.37
N HIS A 144 34.48 -39.81 -0.96
CA HIS A 144 33.13 -39.25 -1.18
C HIS A 144 32.25 -39.10 0.07
N SER A 145 32.62 -39.66 1.24
CA SER A 145 31.83 -39.47 2.46
C SER A 145 32.03 -38.07 3.06
N ALA A 146 33.27 -37.58 3.12
CA ALA A 146 33.60 -36.25 3.63
C ALA A 146 33.02 -35.14 2.73
N GLU A 147 33.13 -35.30 1.41
CA GLU A 147 32.57 -34.36 0.42
C GLU A 147 31.03 -34.29 0.50
N ARG A 148 30.35 -35.43 0.69
CA ARG A 148 28.88 -35.46 0.88
C ARG A 148 28.46 -34.85 2.22
N VAL A 149 29.26 -34.98 3.28
CA VAL A 149 28.98 -34.35 4.58
C VAL A 149 29.13 -32.82 4.47
N LEU A 150 30.19 -32.33 3.82
CA LEU A 150 30.39 -30.89 3.57
C LEU A 150 29.30 -30.28 2.68
N ALA A 151 28.85 -30.99 1.65
CA ALA A 151 27.74 -30.55 0.81
C ALA A 151 26.42 -30.43 1.59
N LYS A 152 26.13 -31.41 2.46
CA LYS A 152 24.94 -31.39 3.34
C LYS A 152 25.02 -30.27 4.39
N GLU A 153 26.20 -30.02 4.95
CA GLU A 153 26.43 -28.95 5.91
C GLU A 153 26.26 -27.56 5.27
N THR A 154 26.75 -27.39 4.04
CA THR A 154 26.52 -26.17 3.25
C THR A 154 25.03 -25.97 2.95
N GLN A 155 24.32 -27.03 2.55
CA GLN A 155 22.86 -26.98 2.34
C GLN A 155 22.11 -26.63 3.62
N LEU A 156 22.53 -27.17 4.76
CA LEU A 156 21.96 -26.85 6.07
C LEU A 156 22.18 -25.37 6.42
N HIS A 157 23.36 -24.83 6.15
CA HIS A 157 23.64 -23.41 6.39
C HIS A 157 22.81 -22.48 5.51
N LEU A 158 22.61 -22.84 4.23
CA LEU A 158 21.72 -22.12 3.31
C LEU A 158 20.26 -22.19 3.77
N ALA A 159 19.78 -23.38 4.15
CA ALA A 159 18.42 -23.55 4.68
C ALA A 159 18.20 -22.77 5.98
N GLN A 160 19.20 -22.71 6.87
CA GLN A 160 19.13 -21.91 8.09
C GLN A 160 19.07 -20.41 7.80
N LYS A 161 19.81 -19.94 6.78
CA LYS A 161 19.78 -18.55 6.33
C LYS A 161 18.43 -18.19 5.72
N GLU A 162 17.86 -19.06 4.90
CA GLU A 162 16.52 -18.88 4.32
C GLU A 162 15.44 -18.89 5.40
N LEU A 163 15.51 -19.79 6.38
CA LEU A 163 14.60 -19.83 7.51
C LEU A 163 14.64 -18.52 8.31
N ASN A 164 15.83 -18.00 8.59
CA ASN A 164 15.98 -16.72 9.30
C ASN A 164 15.38 -15.56 8.48
N LYS A 165 15.61 -15.53 7.16
CA LYS A 165 15.01 -14.53 6.27
C LYS A 165 13.48 -14.58 6.29
N LEU A 166 12.90 -15.78 6.21
CA LEU A 166 11.44 -15.97 6.28
C LEU A 166 10.88 -15.58 7.65
N LYS A 167 11.63 -15.85 8.73
CA LYS A 167 11.24 -15.44 10.09
C LYS A 167 11.22 -13.92 10.25
N ASP A 168 12.17 -13.21 9.67
CA ASP A 168 12.20 -11.76 9.70
C ASP A 168 11.07 -11.16 8.84
N GLN A 169 10.79 -11.75 7.67
CA GLN A 169 9.64 -11.38 6.86
C GLN A 169 8.31 -11.63 7.58
N LEU A 170 8.19 -12.74 8.31
CA LEU A 170 7.00 -13.03 9.12
C LEU A 170 6.81 -11.97 10.21
N LYS A 171 7.85 -11.64 10.98
CA LYS A 171 7.77 -10.59 12.00
C LYS A 171 7.35 -9.25 11.41
N ASN A 172 7.93 -8.86 10.27
CA ASN A 172 7.60 -7.59 9.62
C ASN A 172 6.14 -7.56 9.10
N THR A 173 5.64 -8.68 8.60
CA THR A 173 4.23 -8.77 8.17
C THR A 173 3.28 -8.78 9.38
N GLU A 174 3.64 -9.44 10.48
CA GLU A 174 2.90 -9.41 11.74
C GLU A 174 2.83 -8.00 12.35
N THR A 175 3.93 -7.26 12.36
CA THR A 175 3.94 -5.86 12.85
C THR A 175 3.08 -4.96 11.96
N THR A 176 3.15 -5.14 10.64
CA THR A 176 2.33 -4.38 9.68
C THR A 176 0.84 -4.69 9.87
N LYS A 177 0.49 -5.96 10.09
CA LYS A 177 -0.88 -6.39 10.39
C LYS A 177 -1.39 -5.80 11.71
N ALA A 178 -0.56 -5.80 12.76
CA ALA A 178 -0.92 -5.22 14.05
C ALA A 178 -1.18 -3.71 13.92
N GLN A 179 -0.34 -2.99 13.18
CA GLN A 179 -0.52 -1.57 12.90
C GLN A 179 -1.82 -1.30 12.12
N ALA A 180 -2.09 -2.08 11.07
CA ALA A 180 -3.32 -1.97 10.29
C ALA A 180 -4.58 -2.22 11.14
N LEU A 181 -4.54 -3.16 12.09
CA LEU A 181 -5.65 -3.39 13.01
C LEU A 181 -5.88 -2.21 13.96
N ILE A 182 -4.82 -1.57 14.45
CA ILE A 182 -4.92 -0.35 15.27
C ILE A 182 -5.55 0.80 14.47
N GLU A 183 -5.15 0.97 13.21
CA GLU A 183 -5.69 2.01 12.33
C GLU A 183 -7.16 1.74 11.98
N LEU A 184 -7.52 0.49 11.70
CA LEU A 184 -8.91 0.08 11.47
C LEU A 184 -9.79 0.39 12.69
N GLU A 185 -9.30 0.08 13.89
CA GLU A 185 -10.03 0.33 15.12
C GLU A 185 -10.20 1.83 15.40
N LYS A 186 -9.18 2.65 15.10
CA LYS A 186 -9.30 4.11 15.12
C LYS A 186 -10.34 4.61 14.12
N ALA A 187 -10.32 4.10 12.88
CA ALA A 187 -11.28 4.46 11.85
C ALA A 187 -12.72 4.11 12.26
N LYS A 188 -12.95 2.93 12.85
CA LYS A 188 -14.26 2.55 13.40
C LYS A 188 -14.77 3.55 14.44
N ARG A 189 -13.93 3.92 15.41
CA ARG A 189 -14.31 4.93 16.42
C ARG A 189 -14.64 6.28 15.80
N THR A 190 -13.91 6.70 14.76
CA THR A 190 -14.22 7.95 14.06
C THR A 190 -15.56 7.88 13.32
N VAL A 191 -15.89 6.74 12.70
CA VAL A 191 -17.18 6.54 12.04
C VAL A 191 -18.32 6.57 13.05
N GLU A 192 -18.17 5.91 14.20
CA GLU A 192 -19.15 5.94 15.29
C GLU A 192 -19.37 7.36 15.83
N ASP A 193 -18.31 8.12 16.06
CA ASP A 193 -18.40 9.52 16.52
C ASP A 193 -19.09 10.43 15.49
N LEU A 194 -18.73 10.31 14.21
CA LEU A 194 -19.36 11.07 13.13
C LEU A 194 -20.84 10.68 12.96
N THR A 195 -21.16 9.40 13.09
CA THR A 195 -22.54 8.90 13.03
C THR A 195 -23.37 9.48 14.16
N ARG A 196 -22.84 9.49 15.39
CA ARG A 196 -23.49 10.13 16.54
C ARG A 196 -23.71 11.62 16.33
N LYS A 197 -22.69 12.35 15.85
CA LYS A 197 -22.81 13.79 15.54
C LYS A 197 -23.88 14.05 14.47
N LEU A 198 -23.93 13.23 13.43
CA LEU A 198 -24.94 13.33 12.38
C LEU A 198 -26.36 13.07 12.91
N GLY A 199 -26.51 12.10 13.82
CA GLY A 199 -27.77 11.85 14.55
C GLY A 199 -28.23 13.09 15.31
N ASN A 200 -27.36 13.66 16.14
CA ASN A 200 -27.67 14.86 16.92
C ASN A 200 -28.06 16.07 16.03
N VAL A 201 -27.33 16.28 14.92
CA VAL A 201 -27.66 17.35 13.96
C VAL A 201 -29.02 17.11 13.31
N THR A 202 -29.34 15.86 13.00
CA THR A 202 -30.64 15.50 12.41
C THR A 202 -31.78 15.72 13.39
N GLU A 203 -31.63 15.28 14.64
CA GLU A 203 -32.62 15.49 15.72
C GLU A 203 -32.83 16.98 16.02
N SER A 204 -31.74 17.76 16.07
CA SER A 204 -31.81 19.22 16.25
C SER A 204 -32.54 19.90 15.09
N LYS A 205 -32.24 19.51 13.84
CA LYS A 205 -32.93 20.01 12.65
C LYS A 205 -34.43 19.66 12.68
N ASP A 206 -34.79 18.43 13.04
CA ASP A 206 -36.20 18.02 13.14
C ASP A 206 -36.94 18.77 14.27
N SER A 207 -36.26 19.08 15.38
CA SER A 207 -36.80 19.91 16.46
C SER A 207 -37.02 21.35 16.01
N ALA A 208 -36.05 21.95 15.31
CA ALA A 208 -36.18 23.28 14.73
C ALA A 208 -37.34 23.36 13.71
N ILE A 209 -37.53 22.32 12.89
CA ILE A 209 -38.68 22.24 11.97
C ILE A 209 -39.99 22.28 12.77
N LYS A 210 -40.14 21.46 13.80
CA LYS A 210 -41.35 21.47 14.66
C LYS A 210 -41.57 22.84 15.31
N GLU A 211 -40.53 23.46 15.84
CA GLU A 211 -40.61 24.82 16.40
C GLU A 211 -41.08 25.84 15.35
N THR A 212 -40.53 25.79 14.13
CA THR A 212 -40.98 26.70 13.06
C THR A 212 -42.42 26.44 12.63
N GLU A 213 -42.87 25.18 12.61
CA GLU A 213 -44.26 24.83 12.29
C GLU A 213 -45.23 25.33 13.37
N THR A 214 -44.87 25.18 14.65
CA THR A 214 -45.68 25.68 15.78
C THR A 214 -45.75 27.21 15.80
N ALA A 215 -44.63 27.89 15.56
CA ALA A 215 -44.60 29.35 15.42
C ALA A 215 -45.45 29.81 14.22
N LYS A 216 -45.41 29.08 13.10
CA LYS A 216 -46.23 29.37 11.92
C LYS A 216 -47.72 29.16 12.17
N SER A 217 -48.12 28.14 12.94
CA SER A 217 -49.52 27.97 13.32
C SER A 217 -50.01 29.07 14.27
N GLN A 218 -49.18 29.47 15.25
CA GLN A 218 -49.49 30.58 16.15
C GLN A 218 -49.62 31.91 15.41
N ALA A 219 -48.73 32.18 14.43
CA ALA A 219 -48.83 33.37 13.60
C ALA A 219 -50.15 33.42 12.80
N LYS A 220 -50.57 32.30 12.22
CA LYS A 220 -51.87 32.19 11.52
C LYS A 220 -53.07 32.40 12.44
N GLU A 221 -53.01 31.90 13.68
CA GLU A 221 -54.06 32.11 14.69
C GLU A 221 -54.17 33.58 15.10
N ILE A 222 -53.03 34.24 15.30
CA ILE A 222 -52.96 35.67 15.59
C ILE A 222 -53.47 36.52 14.41
N GLU A 223 -53.16 36.15 13.17
CA GLU A 223 -53.70 36.81 11.97
C GLU A 223 -55.22 36.63 11.85
N ALA A 224 -55.74 35.43 12.13
CA ALA A 224 -57.19 35.17 12.17
C ALA A 224 -57.88 35.98 13.28
N ALA A 225 -57.30 36.07 14.47
CA ALA A 225 -57.82 36.87 15.58
C ALA A 225 -57.79 38.39 15.28
N LYS A 226 -56.76 38.89 14.59
CA LYS A 226 -56.65 40.29 14.16
C LYS A 226 -57.63 40.68 13.05
N SER A 227 -58.24 39.72 12.35
CA SER A 227 -59.34 39.97 11.40
C SER A 227 -60.71 40.13 12.08
N GLY A 228 -60.78 39.92 13.40
CA GLY A 228 -62.02 39.89 14.18
C GLY A 228 -62.20 40.98 15.23
N ASP A 229 -61.20 41.81 15.55
CA ASP A 229 -61.42 43.00 16.39
C ASP A 229 -60.19 43.92 16.48
N THR A 230 -60.45 45.14 16.96
CA THR A 230 -59.54 46.16 17.51
C THR A 230 -59.19 47.35 16.62
N SER A 231 -60.15 48.27 16.61
CA SER A 231 -59.89 49.70 16.81
C SER A 231 -59.25 49.94 18.20
N ALA A 232 -58.29 50.87 18.27
CA ALA A 232 -57.65 51.44 19.47
C ALA A 232 -56.40 50.74 20.08
N SER A 233 -55.26 50.69 19.36
CA SER A 233 -53.90 50.61 19.96
C SER A 233 -52.78 50.87 18.94
N ASP A 234 -52.76 52.06 18.34
CA ASP A 234 -51.89 52.37 17.19
C ASP A 234 -50.48 52.87 17.59
N GLY A 235 -50.34 53.36 18.83
CA GLY A 235 -49.07 53.89 19.36
C GLY A 235 -48.09 52.81 19.82
N ALA A 236 -48.55 51.84 20.61
CA ALA A 236 -47.71 50.76 21.14
C ALA A 236 -47.17 49.85 20.01
N ARG A 237 -48.02 49.52 19.02
CA ARG A 237 -47.59 48.71 17.86
C ARG A 237 -46.54 49.39 16.99
N LYS A 238 -46.61 50.72 16.83
CA LYS A 238 -45.57 51.47 16.10
C LYS A 238 -44.23 51.42 16.81
N GLN A 239 -44.24 51.56 18.14
CA GLN A 239 -43.03 51.46 18.95
C GLN A 239 -42.41 50.05 18.89
N ASP A 240 -43.24 49.00 18.97
CA ASP A 240 -42.77 47.61 18.85
C ASP A 240 -42.17 47.32 17.46
N LEU A 241 -42.78 47.85 16.40
CA LEU A 241 -42.27 47.71 15.02
C LEU A 241 -40.93 48.43 14.83
N GLU A 242 -40.78 49.65 15.37
CA GLU A 242 -39.51 50.37 15.28
C GLU A 242 -38.42 49.68 16.10
N SER A 243 -38.74 49.20 17.31
CA SER A 243 -37.81 48.41 18.13
C SER A 243 -37.36 47.12 17.44
N ALA A 244 -38.27 46.41 16.77
CA ALA A 244 -37.92 45.19 16.01
C ALA A 244 -37.01 45.51 14.81
N ARG A 245 -37.21 46.67 14.19
CA ARG A 245 -36.39 47.14 13.07
C ARG A 245 -34.98 47.52 13.52
N GLU A 246 -34.85 48.20 14.65
CA GLU A 246 -33.55 48.52 15.27
C GLU A 246 -32.79 47.25 15.67
N GLN A 247 -33.49 46.27 16.27
CA GLN A 247 -32.90 44.96 16.59
C GLN A 247 -32.44 44.22 15.34
N TYR A 248 -33.26 44.21 14.28
CA TYR A 248 -32.87 43.60 13.00
C TYR A 248 -31.62 44.27 12.41
N MET A 249 -31.57 45.61 12.44
CA MET A 249 -30.40 46.35 11.96
C MET A 249 -29.14 46.00 12.75
N THR A 250 -29.27 45.89 14.07
CA THR A 250 -28.16 45.51 14.97
C THR A 250 -27.66 44.11 14.63
N VAL A 251 -28.54 43.11 14.58
CA VAL A 251 -28.21 41.73 14.21
C VAL A 251 -27.60 41.65 12.82
N PHE A 252 -28.08 42.45 11.86
CA PHE A 252 -27.53 42.52 10.52
C PHE A 252 -26.08 43.03 10.52
N THR A 253 -25.79 44.11 11.29
CA THR A 253 -24.42 44.62 11.42
C THR A 253 -23.48 43.66 12.12
N GLU A 254 -23.95 42.95 13.15
CA GLU A 254 -23.19 41.90 13.84
C GLU A 254 -22.88 40.73 12.91
N LEU A 255 -23.86 40.31 12.08
CA LEU A 255 -23.68 39.27 11.08
C LEU A 255 -22.62 39.66 10.05
N ASP A 256 -22.64 40.90 9.57
CA ASP A 256 -21.65 41.38 8.61
C ASP A 256 -20.25 41.51 9.24
N ALA A 257 -20.15 41.92 10.50
CA ALA A 257 -18.90 41.88 11.26
C ALA A 257 -18.37 40.44 11.40
N ALA A 258 -19.24 39.48 11.78
CA ALA A 258 -18.88 38.07 11.90
C ALA A 258 -18.42 37.48 10.55
N LYS A 259 -19.07 37.84 9.44
CA LYS A 259 -18.62 37.45 8.09
C LYS A 259 -17.26 38.04 7.72
N GLN A 260 -16.96 39.27 8.14
CA GLN A 260 -15.64 39.87 7.92
C GLN A 260 -14.56 39.15 8.72
N GLU A 261 -14.82 38.85 10.00
CA GLU A 261 -13.89 38.09 10.84
C GLU A 261 -13.66 36.68 10.30
N LEU A 262 -14.71 35.99 9.85
CA LEU A 262 -14.56 34.65 9.24
C LEU A 262 -13.68 34.69 7.98
N ARG A 263 -13.79 35.74 7.17
CA ARG A 263 -12.89 35.94 6.02
C ARG A 263 -11.44 36.16 6.45
N LYS A 264 -11.18 36.96 7.49
CA LYS A 264 -9.83 37.18 8.04
C LYS A 264 -9.23 35.89 8.59
N ILE A 265 -10.01 35.12 9.36
CA ILE A 265 -9.57 33.84 9.91
C ILE A 265 -9.22 32.88 8.77
N ARG A 266 -10.06 32.79 7.73
CA ARG A 266 -9.78 31.92 6.58
C ARG A 266 -8.48 32.31 5.87
N GLN A 267 -8.27 33.61 5.61
CA GLN A 267 -7.02 34.11 5.03
C GLN A 267 -5.80 33.79 5.91
N GLY A 268 -5.93 33.92 7.23
CA GLY A 268 -4.87 33.55 8.18
C GLY A 268 -4.57 32.04 8.18
N CYS A 269 -5.60 31.20 8.10
CA CYS A 269 -5.46 29.75 7.97
C CYS A 269 -4.75 29.37 6.66
N ASP A 270 -5.17 29.95 5.54
CA ASP A 270 -4.56 29.70 4.23
C ASP A 270 -3.07 30.10 4.25
N ALA A 271 -2.75 31.31 4.76
CA ALA A 271 -1.36 31.76 4.90
C ALA A 271 -0.52 30.86 5.84
N SER A 272 -1.10 30.42 6.96
CA SER A 272 -0.43 29.50 7.88
C SER A 272 -0.20 28.12 7.26
N LEU A 273 -1.13 27.65 6.43
CA LEU A 273 -1.01 26.37 5.73
C LEU A 273 0.11 26.44 4.69
N GLU A 274 0.16 27.52 3.90
CA GLU A 274 1.25 27.75 2.94
C GLU A 274 2.62 27.83 3.64
N ALA A 275 2.73 28.57 4.75
CA ALA A 275 3.96 28.63 5.53
C ALA A 275 4.38 27.25 6.06
N LYS A 276 3.42 26.43 6.51
CA LYS A 276 3.69 25.06 6.97
C LYS A 276 4.16 24.17 5.82
N LEU A 277 3.54 24.26 4.65
CA LEU A 277 3.96 23.51 3.46
C LEU A 277 5.38 23.89 3.03
N ALA A 278 5.70 25.18 3.01
CA ALA A 278 7.04 25.67 2.72
C ALA A 278 8.08 25.12 3.71
N ALA A 279 7.79 25.14 5.01
CA ALA A 279 8.67 24.60 6.04
C ALA A 279 8.87 23.07 5.91
N LEU A 280 7.82 22.32 5.56
CA LEU A 280 7.92 20.88 5.33
C LEU A 280 8.78 20.56 4.10
N ASN A 281 8.64 21.32 3.01
CA ASN A 281 9.47 21.15 1.83
C ASN A 281 10.95 21.44 2.14
N GLN A 282 11.25 22.52 2.86
CA GLN A 282 12.61 22.83 3.29
C GLN A 282 13.19 21.73 4.20
N ALA A 283 12.40 21.17 5.10
CA ALA A 283 12.84 20.07 5.95
C ALA A 283 13.14 18.80 5.13
N ALA A 284 12.31 18.49 4.14
CA ALA A 284 12.53 17.37 3.22
C ALA A 284 13.81 17.57 2.37
N GLU A 285 14.02 18.77 1.82
CA GLU A 285 15.25 19.12 1.09
C GLU A 285 16.49 18.98 1.98
N ALA A 286 16.43 19.45 3.23
CA ALA A 286 17.52 19.30 4.19
C ALA A 286 17.79 17.82 4.52
N GLU A 287 16.75 17.00 4.68
CA GLU A 287 16.90 15.55 4.90
C GLU A 287 17.58 14.87 3.71
N HIS A 288 17.17 15.21 2.48
CA HIS A 288 17.83 14.71 1.26
C HIS A 288 19.29 15.13 1.19
N ALA A 289 19.61 16.39 1.53
CA ALA A 289 20.98 16.88 1.58
C ALA A 289 21.82 16.12 2.62
N VAL A 290 21.26 15.85 3.80
CA VAL A 290 21.92 15.05 4.84
C VAL A 290 22.19 13.62 4.35
N LYS A 291 21.21 12.95 3.73
CA LYS A 291 21.39 11.61 3.16
C LYS A 291 22.51 11.58 2.12
N ALA A 292 22.50 12.53 1.18
CA ALA A 292 23.55 12.64 0.17
C ALA A 292 24.94 12.89 0.80
N ASN A 293 25.02 13.67 1.87
CA ASN A 293 26.27 13.91 2.58
C ASN A 293 26.75 12.66 3.34
N VAL A 294 25.84 11.89 3.95
CA VAL A 294 26.17 10.62 4.60
C VAL A 294 26.75 9.63 3.59
N GLU A 295 26.15 9.52 2.41
CA GLU A 295 26.66 8.69 1.31
C GLU A 295 28.07 9.13 0.89
N LYS A 296 28.29 10.44 0.66
CA LYS A 296 29.61 10.98 0.34
C LYS A 296 30.64 10.71 1.43
N VAL A 297 30.29 10.87 2.71
CA VAL A 297 31.19 10.57 3.83
C VAL A 297 31.55 9.09 3.84
N SER A 298 30.60 8.20 3.54
CA SER A 298 30.87 6.76 3.46
C SER A 298 31.81 6.40 2.31
N GLU A 299 31.66 7.06 1.16
CA GLU A 299 32.53 6.87 0.00
C GLU A 299 33.95 7.36 0.27
N LEU A 300 34.09 8.58 0.80
CA LEU A 300 35.40 9.12 1.21
C LEU A 300 36.07 8.25 2.27
N SER A 301 35.31 7.70 3.22
CA SER A 301 35.87 6.79 4.23
C SER A 301 36.44 5.51 3.61
N ARG A 302 35.77 4.98 2.57
CA ARG A 302 36.26 3.82 1.80
C ARG A 302 37.52 4.18 1.00
N GLU A 303 37.55 5.34 0.37
CA GLU A 303 38.73 5.83 -0.36
C GLU A 303 39.93 6.01 0.57
N ILE A 304 39.73 6.61 1.74
CA ILE A 304 40.78 6.76 2.77
C ILE A 304 41.33 5.40 3.19
N SER A 305 40.44 4.42 3.44
CA SER A 305 40.85 3.07 3.83
C SER A 305 41.69 2.39 2.73
N SER A 306 41.26 2.52 1.47
CA SER A 306 41.99 2.00 0.30
C SER A 306 43.38 2.66 0.15
N LEU A 307 43.47 3.99 0.30
CA LEU A 307 44.74 4.71 0.26
C LEU A 307 45.66 4.31 1.41
N GLN A 308 45.14 4.12 2.62
CA GLN A 308 45.91 3.63 3.76
C GLN A 308 46.47 2.23 3.51
N GLU A 309 45.69 1.34 2.93
CA GLU A 309 46.13 0.00 2.53
C GLU A 309 47.24 0.08 1.47
N SER A 310 47.05 0.88 0.42
CA SER A 310 48.03 1.11 -0.65
C SER A 310 49.34 1.67 -0.10
N ILE A 311 49.29 2.66 0.80
CA ILE A 311 50.47 3.20 1.49
C ILE A 311 51.18 2.10 2.29
N GLY A 312 50.42 1.23 2.98
CA GLY A 312 50.95 0.07 3.69
C GLY A 312 51.71 -0.87 2.75
N GLN A 313 51.12 -1.21 1.60
CA GLN A 313 51.76 -2.06 0.58
C GLN A 313 53.04 -1.42 0.02
N VAL A 314 53.02 -0.11 -0.30
CA VAL A 314 54.21 0.61 -0.79
C VAL A 314 55.33 0.63 0.26
N LYS A 315 54.99 0.83 1.54
CA LYS A 315 55.98 0.77 2.63
C LYS A 315 56.61 -0.62 2.75
N LEU A 316 55.80 -1.68 2.68
CA LEU A 316 56.31 -3.06 2.69
C LEU A 316 57.23 -3.33 1.50
N ALA A 317 56.81 -2.96 0.29
CA ALA A 317 57.62 -3.11 -0.92
C ALA A 317 58.93 -2.31 -0.84
N SER A 318 58.90 -1.09 -0.29
CA SER A 318 60.10 -0.27 -0.07
C SER A 318 61.07 -0.91 0.93
N LEU A 319 60.58 -1.44 2.05
CA LEU A 319 61.40 -2.16 3.02
C LEU A 319 62.02 -3.43 2.41
N GLN A 320 61.24 -4.19 1.63
CA GLN A 320 61.73 -5.36 0.89
C GLN A 320 62.83 -4.96 -0.10
N ALA A 321 62.62 -3.91 -0.90
CA ALA A 321 63.62 -3.42 -1.85
C ALA A 321 64.92 -2.98 -1.14
N GLN A 322 64.82 -2.28 0.00
CA GLN A 322 65.99 -1.92 0.81
C GLN A 322 66.73 -3.15 1.35
N GLN A 323 65.99 -4.16 1.81
CA GLN A 323 66.56 -5.41 2.30
C GLN A 323 67.31 -6.17 1.18
N GLU A 324 66.71 -6.26 -0.01
CA GLU A 324 67.35 -6.89 -1.17
C GLU A 324 68.60 -6.10 -1.61
N GLN A 325 68.52 -4.77 -1.65
CA GLN A 325 69.68 -3.93 -1.97
C GLN A 325 70.83 -4.12 -0.96
N ALA A 326 70.51 -4.21 0.34
CA ALA A 326 71.50 -4.50 1.38
C ALA A 326 72.08 -5.92 1.31
N LYS A 327 71.35 -6.90 0.74
CA LYS A 327 71.90 -8.23 0.45
C LYS A 327 72.86 -8.17 -0.74
N ILE A 328 72.44 -7.57 -1.86
CA ILE A 328 73.26 -7.41 -3.07
C ILE A 328 74.56 -6.67 -2.78
N CYS A 329 74.52 -5.57 -2.00
CA CYS A 329 75.73 -4.84 -1.61
C CYS A 329 76.69 -5.70 -0.76
N ARG A 330 76.17 -6.55 0.14
CA ARG A 330 77.02 -7.46 0.94
C ARG A 330 77.69 -8.52 0.06
N GLU A 331 76.93 -9.10 -0.86
CA GLU A 331 77.44 -10.10 -1.81
C GLU A 331 78.50 -9.48 -2.75
N GLY A 332 78.22 -8.33 -3.35
CA GLY A 332 79.16 -7.64 -4.24
C GLY A 332 80.45 -7.16 -3.54
N CYS A 333 80.38 -6.75 -2.27
CA CYS A 333 81.59 -6.43 -1.49
C CYS A 333 82.41 -7.67 -1.13
N SER A 334 81.78 -8.84 -0.94
CA SER A 334 82.53 -10.09 -0.71
C SER A 334 83.23 -10.60 -1.97
N GLU A 335 82.66 -10.33 -3.15
CA GLU A 335 83.23 -10.74 -4.44
C GLU A 335 84.41 -9.85 -4.88
N ALA A 336 84.47 -8.60 -4.41
CA ALA A 336 85.56 -7.66 -4.69
C ALA A 336 86.81 -7.81 -3.76
N VAL A 337 86.78 -8.74 -2.80
CA VAL A 337 87.87 -8.98 -1.82
C VAL A 337 88.60 -10.32 -2.06
N LEU A 338 88.20 -11.08 -3.08
CA LEU A 338 88.91 -12.28 -3.59
C LEU A 338 89.72 -11.96 -4.84
#